data_AF-A0A0C1NT43-F1
#
_entry.id   AF-A0A0C1NT43-F1
#
_cell.length_a   1.000
_cell.length_b   1.000
_cell.length_c   1.000
_cell.angle_alpha   90.00
_cell.angle_beta   90.00
_cell.angle_gamma   90.00
#
_symmetry.space_group_name_H-M   'P 1'
#
loop_
_entity.id
_entity.type
_entity.pdbx_description
1 polymer ?
#
loop_
_entity_poly.entity_id
_entity_poly.type
_entity_poly.pdbx_seq_one_letter_code
_entity_poly.pdbx_strand_id
1 'polypeptide(L)' 'MKKIKIIAILILVCALAVVIFQNRSPVQAHFLLITVEMPVILLLLLTAGLSFALGLLAALFRNSEGK' A
#
# COMPACT_ATOMS: atom_id res chain seq x y z
N MET A 1 28.73 -11.50 -8.15
CA MET A 1 27.29 -11.85 -8.20
C MET A 1 26.49 -11.40 -6.97
N LYS A 2 26.73 -11.94 -5.76
CA LYS A 2 25.92 -11.62 -4.56
C LYS A 2 26.03 -10.15 -4.08
N LYS A 3 27.25 -9.58 -4.04
CA LYS A 3 27.46 -8.19 -3.61
C LYS A 3 26.79 -7.17 -4.53
N ILE A 4 26.81 -7.41 -5.85
CA ILE A 4 26.15 -6.57 -6.85
C ILE A 4 24.63 -6.61 -6.69
N LYS A 5 24.04 -7.79 -6.44
CA LYS A 5 22.60 -7.91 -6.14
C LYS A 5 22.22 -7.11 -4.88
N ILE A 6 23.02 -7.18 -3.81
CA ILE A 6 22.76 -6.43 -2.58
C ILE A 6 22.82 -4.92 -2.83
N ILE A 7 23.83 -4.45 -3.56
CA ILE A 7 23.97 -3.03 -3.91
C ILE A 7 22.79 -2.56 -4.79
N ALA A 8 22.38 -3.38 -5.76
CA ALA A 8 21.22 -3.06 -6.62
C ALA A 8 19.91 -2.98 -5.83
N ILE A 9 19.69 -3.91 -4.88
CA ILE A 9 18.52 -3.87 -3.98
C ILE A 9 18.56 -2.62 -3.10
N LEU A 10 19.73 -2.25 -2.57
CA LEU A 10 19.88 -1.05 -1.75
C LEU A 10 19.53 0.23 -2.55
N ILE A 11 20.05 0.34 -3.77
CA ILE A 11 19.74 1.45 -4.68
C ILE A 11 18.25 1.49 -4.98
N LEU A 12 17.62 0.35 -5.25
CA LEU A 12 16.19 0.24 -5.52
C LEU A 12 15.35 0.71 -4.31
N VAL A 13 15.71 0.28 -3.10
CA VAL A 13 15.03 0.70 -1.86
C VAL A 13 15.17 2.20 -1.64
N CYS A 14 16.37 2.77 -1.82
CA CYS A 14 16.59 4.21 -1.72
C CYS A 14 15.79 4.98 -2.77
N ALA A 15 15.77 4.52 -4.02
CA ALA A 15 14.99 5.13 -5.10
C ALA A 15 13.49 5.12 -4.79
N LEU A 16 12.96 3.99 -4.28
CA LEU A 16 11.56 3.88 -3.84
C LEU A 16 11.25 4.86 -2.70
N ALA A 17 12.13 4.97 -1.70
CA ALA A 17 11.95 5.90 -0.60
C ALA A 17 11.90 7.36 -1.09
N VAL A 18 12.76 7.72 -2.05
CA VAL A 18 12.77 9.04 -2.69
C VAL A 18 11.47 9.28 -3.48
N VAL A 19 11.00 8.31 -4.26
CA VAL A 19 9.72 8.41 -4.99
C VAL A 19 8.56 8.61 -4.01
N ILE A 20 8.53 7.87 -2.89
CA ILE A 20 7.51 8.04 -1.84
C ILE A 20 7.56 9.45 -1.26
N PHE A 21 8.75 9.99 -0.97
CA PHE A 21 8.90 11.34 -0.43
C PHE A 21 8.56 12.44 -1.44
N GLN A 22 8.90 12.26 -2.72
CA GLN A 22 8.52 13.18 -3.79
C GLN A 22 7.01 13.17 -4.07
N ASN A 23 6.36 12.01 -3.94
CA ASN A 23 4.91 11.85 -4.15
C ASN A 23 4.08 12.11 -2.87
N ARG A 24 4.60 12.92 -1.94
CA ARG A 24 3.87 13.42 -0.76
C ARG A 24 2.87 14.52 -1.10
N SER A 25 2.71 14.89 -2.37
CA SER A 25 1.72 15.88 -2.78
C SER A 25 0.33 15.46 -2.26
N PRO A 26 -0.39 16.36 -1.57
CA PRO A 26 -1.74 16.09 -1.13
C PRO A 26 -2.61 15.85 -2.36
N VAL A 27 -3.32 14.74 -2.38
CA VAL A 27 -4.33 14.44 -3.40
C VAL A 27 -5.71 14.68 -2.83
N GLN A 28 -6.58 15.24 -3.65
CA GLN A 28 -8.01 15.31 -3.33
C GLN A 28 -8.62 13.93 -3.54
N ALA A 29 -8.97 13.26 -2.46
CA ALA A 29 -9.71 12.02 -2.49
C ALA A 29 -11.21 12.34 -2.46
N HIS A 30 -11.93 11.98 -3.52
CA HIS A 30 -13.38 12.07 -3.58
C HIS A 30 -14.00 10.73 -3.20
N PHE A 31 -14.58 10.67 -2.02
CA PHE A 31 -15.50 9.62 -1.62
C PHE A 31 -16.94 10.03 -1.96
N LEU A 32 -17.85 9.06 -1.94
CA LEU A 32 -19.21 9.22 -2.44
C LEU A 32 -19.99 10.41 -1.84
N LEU A 33 -19.69 10.81 -0.61
CA LEU A 33 -20.32 11.92 0.11
C LEU A 33 -19.32 12.94 0.67
N ILE A 34 -18.02 12.68 0.56
CA ILE A 34 -16.98 13.43 1.28
C ILE A 34 -15.78 13.62 0.36
N THR A 35 -15.22 14.83 0.37
CA THR A 35 -13.93 15.13 -0.27
C THR A 35 -12.92 15.45 0.82
N VAL A 36 -11.78 14.77 0.81
CA VAL A 36 -10.70 14.98 1.78
C VAL A 36 -9.39 15.15 1.05
N GLU A 37 -8.62 16.17 1.39
CA GLU A 37 -7.23 16.28 0.95
C GLU A 37 -6.36 15.41 1.86
N MET A 38 -5.70 14.40 1.29
CA MET A 38 -4.82 13.53 2.05
C MET A 38 -3.56 13.15 1.25
N PRO A 39 -2.43 12.88 1.92
CA PRO A 39 -1.25 12.32 1.28
C PRO A 39 -1.56 10.99 0.57
N VAL A 40 -1.07 10.81 -0.66
CA VAL A 40 -1.24 9.59 -1.46
C VAL A 40 -0.84 8.33 -0.70
N ILE A 41 0.24 8.40 0.09
CA ILE A 41 0.75 7.27 0.86
C ILE A 41 -0.26 6.77 1.91
N LEU A 42 -1.04 7.68 2.51
CA LEU A 42 -2.09 7.32 3.46
C LEU A 42 -3.25 6.64 2.73
N LEU A 43 -3.65 7.17 1.57
CA LEU A 43 -4.68 6.55 0.74
C LEU A 43 -4.27 5.12 0.35
N LEU A 44 -3.05 4.92 -0.15
CA LEU A 44 -2.52 3.61 -0.53
C LEU A 44 -2.47 2.64 0.65
N LEU A 45 -2.02 3.09 1.82
CA LEU A 45 -1.96 2.27 3.02
C LEU A 45 -3.36 1.83 3.48
N LEU A 46 -4.33 2.76 3.49
CA LEU A 46 -5.71 2.47 3.84
C LEU A 46 -6.35 1.51 2.84
N THR A 47 -6.20 1.75 1.55
CA THR A 47 -6.74 0.85 0.51
C THR A 47 -6.13 -0.54 0.62
N ALA A 48 -4.81 -0.66 0.69
CA ALA A 48 -4.14 -1.96 0.80
C ALA A 48 -4.52 -2.70 2.09
N GLY A 49 -4.54 -1.99 3.22
CA GLY A 49 -4.90 -2.56 4.52
C GLY A 49 -6.36 -3.04 4.57
N LEU A 50 -7.30 -2.24 4.06
CA LEU A 50 -8.72 -2.61 4.01
C LEU A 50 -8.94 -3.80 3.06
N SER A 51 -8.37 -3.78 1.85
CA SER A 51 -8.49 -4.89 0.91
C SER A 51 -7.87 -6.18 1.45
N PHE A 52 -6.72 -6.11 2.12
CA PHE A 52 -6.11 -7.26 2.77
C PHE A 52 -7.00 -7.80 3.90
N ALA A 53 -7.50 -6.94 4.79
CA ALA A 53 -8.35 -7.35 5.90
C ALA A 53 -9.66 -8.01 5.40
N LEU A 54 -10.30 -7.43 4.39
CA LEU A 54 -11.50 -8.01 3.76
C LEU A 54 -11.19 -9.36 3.10
N GLY A 55 -10.07 -9.48 2.38
CA GLY A 55 -9.65 -10.74 1.77
C GLY A 55 -9.35 -11.82 2.81
N LEU A 56 -8.71 -11.45 3.92
CA LEU A 56 -8.45 -12.35 5.04
C LEU A 56 -9.77 -12.81 5.69
N LEU A 57 -10.68 -11.89 5.97
CA LEU A 57 -12.01 -12.22 6.52
C LEU A 57 -12.77 -13.17 5.60
N ALA A 58 -12.82 -12.89 4.29
CA ALA A 58 -13.47 -13.76 3.30
C ALA A 58 -12.84 -15.16 3.28
N ALA A 59 -11.51 -15.27 3.38
CA ALA A 59 -10.83 -16.55 3.45
C ALA A 59 -11.16 -17.33 4.73
N LEU A 60 -11.27 -16.64 5.87
CA LEU A 60 -11.64 -17.24 7.16
C LEU A 60 -13.10 -17.71 7.16
N PHE A 61 -14.04 -16.92 6.63
CA PHE A 61 -15.44 -17.32 6.52
C PHE A 61 -15.62 -18.53 5.60
N ARG A 62 -14.96 -18.54 4.44
CA ARG A 62 -14.95 -19.70 3.53
C ARG A 62 -14.43 -20.97 4.21
N ASN A 63 -13.41 -20.84 5.06
CA ASN A 63 -12.86 -21.98 5.79
C ASN A 63 -13.77 -22.44 6.95
N SER A 64 -14.64 -21.56 7.45
CA SER A 64 -15.62 -21.89 8.50
C SER A 64 -16.86 -22.61 7.96
N GLU A 65 -17.24 -22.39 6.70
CA GLU A 65 -18.38 -23.07 6.05
C GLU A 65 -18.02 -24.44 5.46
N GLY A 66 -16.72 -24.75 5.32
CA GLY A 66 -16.22 -26.04 4.83
C GLY A 66 -16.07 -27.11 5.90
N LYS A 67 -16.76 -26.99 7.04
CA LYS A 67 -16.72 -27.94 8.16
C LYS A 67 -18.09 -28.48 8.48
#